data_AF-A0A7L2IY02-F1
#
_entry.id   AF-A0A7L2IY02-F1
#
_cell.length_a   1.000
_cell.length_b   1.000
_cell.length_c   1.000
_cell.angle_alpha   90.00
_cell.angle_beta   90.00
_cell.angle_gamma   90.00
#
_symmetry.space_group_name_H-M   'P 1'
#
loop_
_entity.id
_entity.type
_entity.pdbx_description
1 polymer ?
#
loop_
_entity_poly.entity_id
_entity_poly.type
_entity_poly.pdbx_seq_one_letter_code
_entity_poly.pdbx_strand_id
1 'polypeptide(L)' 'SSAAKMRRTAPRGTLRKIIKKEKPQLRLAANTDLLVHLSFLLFLHRLAEEARTNAFLDKSKIIKPDHAIAAGKVIKLFKS' A
#
# COMPACT_ATOMS: atom_id res chain seq x y z
N SER A 1 15.73 -17.71 -4.94
CA SER A 1 14.72 -17.27 -3.96
C SER A 1 13.44 -16.92 -4.71
N SER A 2 12.42 -17.76 -4.63
CA SER A 2 11.14 -17.53 -5.34
C SER A 2 10.32 -16.52 -4.55
N ALA A 3 10.38 -15.24 -4.92
CA ALA A 3 9.43 -14.25 -4.43
C ALA A 3 8.00 -14.76 -4.70
N ALA A 4 7.17 -14.84 -3.66
CA ALA A 4 5.78 -15.26 -3.80
C ALA A 4 5.11 -14.42 -4.91
N LYS A 5 4.66 -15.08 -5.98
CA LYS A 5 4.06 -14.41 -7.14
C LYS A 5 2.77 -13.72 -6.69
N MET A 6 2.81 -12.38 -6.60
CA MET A 6 1.64 -11.59 -6.23
C MET A 6 0.51 -11.88 -7.22
N ARG A 7 -0.65 -12.32 -6.73
CA ARG A 7 -1.86 -12.41 -7.54
C ARG A 7 -2.20 -11.01 -8.05
N ARG A 8 -2.19 -10.84 -9.37
CA ARG A 8 -2.36 -9.53 -10.04
C ARG A 8 -3.81 -9.09 -10.20
N THR A 9 -4.78 -9.94 -9.82
CA THR A 9 -6.20 -9.63 -9.92
C THR A 9 -6.61 -8.64 -8.83
N ALA A 10 -7.13 -7.48 -9.24
CA ALA A 10 -7.63 -6.47 -8.31
C ALA A 10 -8.82 -7.00 -7.49
N PRO A 11 -8.81 -6.88 -6.15
CA PRO A 11 -9.91 -7.32 -5.30
C PRO A 11 -11.05 -6.29 -5.26
N ARG A 12 -11.73 -6.09 -6.40
CA ARG A 12 -12.71 -5.01 -6.62
C ARG A 12 -13.82 -4.96 -5.57
N GLY A 13 -14.40 -6.11 -5.22
CA GLY A 13 -15.47 -6.21 -4.22
C GLY A 13 -15.01 -5.80 -2.83
N THR A 14 -13.80 -6.20 -2.43
CA THR A 14 -13.18 -5.82 -1.15
C THR A 14 -12.90 -4.32 -1.10
N LEU A 15 -12.33 -3.75 -2.17
CA LEU A 15 -12.06 -2.31 -2.25
C LEU A 15 -13.33 -1.49 -2.09
N ARG A 16 -14.41 -1.86 -2.79
CA ARG A 16 -15.71 -1.19 -2.67
C ARG A 16 -16.28 -1.28 -1.25
N LYS A 17 -16.15 -2.44 -0.59
CA LYS A 17 -16.58 -2.62 0.81
C LYS A 17 -15.79 -1.74 1.79
N ILE A 18 -14.46 -1.67 1.66
CA ILE A 18 -13.61 -0.81 2.50
C ILE A 18 -14.00 0.66 2.31
N ILE A 19 -14.11 1.13 1.07
CA ILE A 19 -14.45 2.52 0.77
C ILE A 19 -15.86 2.87 1.32
N LYS A 20 -16.84 1.97 1.17
CA LYS A 20 -18.19 2.15 1.70
C LYS A 20 -18.22 2.18 3.23
N LYS A 21 -17.38 1.37 3.89
CA LYS A 21 -17.24 1.38 5.36
C LYS A 21 -16.70 2.73 5.85
N GLU A 22 -15.67 3.27 5.19
CA GLU A 22 -15.07 4.55 5.56
C GLU A 22 -15.95 5.76 5.17
N LYS A 23 -16.65 5.68 4.04
CA LYS A 23 -17.52 6.74 3.52
C LYS A 23 -18.84 6.14 2.99
N PRO A 24 -19.85 5.93 3.86
CA PRO A 24 -21.10 5.26 3.49
C PRO A 24 -21.91 5.96 2.39
N GLN A 25 -21.82 7.28 2.27
CA GLN A 25 -22.57 8.03 1.26
C GLN A 25 -21.86 8.12 -0.10
N LEU A 26 -20.57 7.76 -0.18
CA LEU A 26 -19.79 7.86 -1.40
C LEU A 26 -20.22 6.78 -2.41
N ARG A 27 -20.47 7.21 -3.66
CA ARG A 27 -20.72 6.31 -4.80
C ARG A 27 -19.51 6.32 -5.72
N LEU A 28 -18.98 5.15 -6.03
CA LEU A 28 -17.88 5.00 -6.98
C LEU A 28 -18.44 4.82 -8.38
N ALA A 29 -17.99 5.64 -9.31
CA ALA A 29 -18.28 5.45 -10.73
C ALA A 29 -17.68 4.12 -11.25
N ALA A 30 -18.09 3.73 -12.45
CA ALA A 30 -17.58 2.52 -13.08
C ALA A 30 -16.04 2.59 -13.19
N ASN A 31 -15.37 1.48 -12.87
CA ASN A 31 -13.91 1.31 -12.94
C ASN A 31 -13.05 2.24 -12.07
N THR A 32 -13.61 3.22 -11.35
CA THR A 32 -12.85 4.04 -10.38
C THR A 32 -12.18 3.20 -9.30
N ASP A 33 -12.75 2.04 -8.99
CA ASP A 33 -12.15 1.07 -8.07
C ASP A 33 -10.78 0.54 -8.54
N LEU A 34 -10.53 0.52 -9.84
CA LEU A 34 -9.22 0.14 -10.41
C LEU A 34 -8.19 1.24 -10.22
N LEU A 35 -8.58 2.52 -10.33
CA LEU A 35 -7.70 3.64 -10.03
C LEU A 35 -7.32 3.66 -8.55
N VAL A 36 -8.27 3.39 -7.65
CA VAL A 36 -7.97 3.22 -6.23
C VAL A 36 -7.02 2.04 -6.00
N HIS A 37 -7.23 0.93 -6.71
CA HIS A 37 -6.31 -0.21 -6.63
C HIS A 37 -4.89 0.15 -7.10
N LEU A 38 -4.77 0.89 -8.21
CA LEU A 38 -3.48 1.37 -8.71
C LEU A 38 -2.80 2.29 -7.68
N SER A 39 -3.52 3.27 -7.13
CA SER A 39 -3.00 4.14 -6.08
C SER A 39 -2.53 3.34 -4.85
N PHE A 40 -3.25 2.28 -4.49
CA PHE A 40 -2.84 1.38 -3.42
C PHE A 40 -1.57 0.59 -3.76
N LEU A 41 -1.43 0.09 -4.99
CA LEU A 41 -0.20 -0.58 -5.43
C LEU A 41 1.00 0.36 -5.43
N LEU A 42 0.83 1.59 -5.91
CA LEU A 42 1.88 2.63 -5.89
C LEU A 42 2.26 3.01 -4.45
N PHE A 43 1.29 3.06 -3.54
CA PHE A 43 1.54 3.25 -2.12
C PHE A 43 2.38 2.11 -1.53
N LEU A 44 2.01 0.84 -1.80
CA LEU A 44 2.77 -0.32 -1.34
C LEU A 44 4.19 -0.35 -1.91
N HIS A 45 4.37 0.02 -3.18
CA HIS A 45 5.68 0.10 -3.81
C HIS A 45 6.58 1.10 -3.08
N ARG A 46 6.08 2.33 -2.86
CA ARG A 46 6.83 3.36 -2.12
C ARG A 46 7.13 2.91 -0.68
N LEU A 47 6.16 2.29 -0.01
CA LEU A 47 6.35 1.77 1.34
C LEU A 47 7.42 0.69 1.40
N ALA A 48 7.45 -0.21 0.42
CA ALA A 48 8.45 -1.27 0.34
C ALA A 48 9.86 -0.72 0.08
N GLU A 49 10.02 0.25 -0.82
CA GLU A 49 11.31 0.88 -1.10
C GLU A 49 11.85 1.67 0.10
N GLU A 50 10.98 2.43 0.77
CA GLU A 50 11.35 3.19 1.97
C GLU A 50 11.68 2.24 3.15
N ALA A 51 10.87 1.19 3.36
CA ALA A 51 11.14 0.20 4.40
C ALA A 51 12.43 -0.59 4.14
N ARG A 52 12.76 -0.85 2.87
CA ARG A 52 14.03 -1.47 2.49
C ARG A 52 15.21 -0.55 2.77
N THR A 53 15.08 0.74 2.47
CA THR A 53 16.10 1.76 2.78
C THR A 53 16.35 1.84 4.28
N ASN A 54 15.29 1.88 5.09
CA ASN A 54 15.40 1.87 6.55
C ASN A 54 16.06 0.59 7.08
N ALA A 55 15.72 -0.58 6.52
CA ALA A 55 16.37 -1.83 6.89
C ALA A 55 17.87 -1.84 6.55
N PHE A 56 18.24 -1.28 5.39
CA PHE A 56 19.63 -1.14 4.98
C PHE A 56 20.43 -0.24 5.93
N LEU A 57 19.85 0.90 6.34
CA LEU A 57 20.45 1.80 7.32
C LEU A 57 20.62 1.15 8.70
N ASP A 58 19.66 0.31 9.13
CA ASP A 58 19.74 -0.52 10.36
C ASP A 58 20.71 -1.72 10.23
N LYS A 59 21.40 -1.87 9.09
CA LYS A 59 22.24 -3.05 8.74
C LYS A 59 21.46 -4.36 8.89
N SER A 60 20.15 -4.31 8.70
CA SER A 60 19.26 -5.46 8.84
C SER A 60 19.10 -6.20 7.53
N LYS A 61 19.24 -7.54 7.59
CA LYS A 61 19.03 -8.41 6.41
C LYS A 61 17.54 -8.65 6.12
N ILE A 62 16.64 -8.27 7.02
CA ILE A 62 15.19 -8.45 6.89
C ILE A 62 14.45 -7.13 7.19
N ILE A 63 13.28 -6.96 6.57
CA ILE A 63 12.39 -5.86 6.91
C ILE A 63 11.66 -6.22 8.21
N LYS A 64 11.95 -5.49 9.29
CA LYS A 64 11.27 -5.59 10.59
C LYS A 64 10.06 -4.65 10.63
N PRO A 65 9.12 -4.86 11.57
CA PRO A 65 7.99 -3.96 11.77
C PRO A 65 8.39 -2.49 11.93
N ASP A 66 9.48 -2.21 12.65
CA ASP A 66 9.96 -0.85 12.89
C ASP A 66 10.33 -0.10 11.61
N HIS A 67 10.94 -0.80 10.63
CA HIS A 67 11.30 -0.21 9.35
C HIS A 67 10.06 0.17 8.53
N ALA A 68 9.01 -0.66 8.59
CA ALA A 68 7.73 -0.40 7.92
C ALA A 68 6.94 0.74 8.61
N ILE A 69 6.97 0.81 9.94
CA ILE A 69 6.36 1.91 10.71
C ILE A 69 7.07 3.23 10.39
N ALA A 70 8.41 3.25 10.38
CA ALA A 70 9.19 4.43 10.01
C ALA A 70 8.87 4.89 8.58
N ALA A 71 8.86 3.96 7.62
CA ALA A 71 8.49 4.23 6.23
C ALA A 71 7.07 4.82 6.08
N GLY A 72 6.12 4.28 6.85
CA GLY A 72 4.74 4.78 6.87
C GLY A 72 4.62 6.24 7.30
N LYS A 73 5.48 6.70 8.23
CA LYS A 73 5.52 8.11 8.67
C LYS A 73 5.96 9.03 7.53
N VAL A 74 6.97 8.63 6.77
CA VAL A 74 7.48 9.41 5.61
C VAL A 74 6.40 9.52 4.52
N ILE A 75 5.70 8.42 4.23
CA ILE A 75 4.66 8.44 3.18
C ILE A 75 3.42 9.22 3.62
N LYS A 76 3.08 9.23 4.91
CA LYS A 76 1.98 10.06 5.44
C LYS A 76 2.23 11.55 5.21
N LEU A 77 3.48 12.00 5.19
CA LEU A 77 3.85 13.40 4.94
C LEU A 77 3.64 13.85 3.48
N PHE A 78 3.48 12.93 2.53
CA PHE A 78 3.21 13.26 1.13
C PHE A 78 1.74 13.64 0.84
N LYS A 79 0.87 13.63 1.85
CA LYS A 79 -0.45 14.26 1.76
C LYS A 79 -0.33 15.74 2.17
N SER A 80 0.26 16.56 1.31
CA SER A 80 0.12 18.02 1.34
C SER A 80 -0.23 18.54 -0.04
#